data_AF-A0A7V2AUT2-F1
#
_entry.id   AF-A0A7V2AUT2-F1
#
_cell.length_a   1.000
_cell.length_b   1.000
_cell.length_c   1.000
_cell.angle_alpha   90.00
_cell.angle_beta   90.00
_cell.angle_gamma   90.00
#
_symmetry.space_group_name_H-M   'P 1'
#
loop_
_entity.id
_entity.type
_entity.pdbx_description
1 polymer ?
#
loop_
_entity_poly.entity_id
_entity_poly.type
_entity_poly.pdbx_seq_one_letter_code
_entity_poly.pdbx_strand_id
1 'polypeptide(L)'
;MWKSVTISAATISLCICACCASTPPPVPGDEESGEVHISAVDSAAAASYDFLFIQMHADILAELGRRAGTERTETSLIEIRSIVEAAERTYLEGAYIVAVELLTEADELLRNIP
;
A
#
# COMPACT_ATOMS: atom_id res chain seq x y z
N MET A 1 -35.13 9.45 24.37
CA MET A 1 -34.93 8.06 23.92
C MET A 1 -33.43 7.85 23.69
N TRP A 2 -32.73 7.39 24.72
CA TRP A 2 -31.32 7.00 24.66
C TRP A 2 -31.26 5.52 25.02
N LYS A 3 -30.79 4.68 24.09
CA LYS A 3 -30.31 3.32 24.35
C LYS A 3 -29.13 3.13 23.38
N SER A 4 -27.91 3.40 23.85
CA SER A 4 -27.01 2.44 24.51
C SER A 4 -26.37 1.49 23.51
N VAL A 5 -25.20 1.92 23.07
CA VAL A 5 -24.16 1.15 22.38
C VAL A 5 -23.62 0.11 23.35
N THR A 6 -23.70 -1.17 22.98
CA THR A 6 -22.91 -2.24 23.58
C THR A 6 -22.51 -3.19 22.45
N ILE A 7 -21.35 -2.89 21.88
CA ILE A 7 -20.67 -3.66 20.85
C ILE A 7 -20.05 -4.87 21.54
N SER A 8 -20.61 -6.06 21.32
CA SER A 8 -20.00 -7.33 21.74
C SER A 8 -18.79 -7.62 20.87
N ALA A 9 -17.61 -7.36 21.40
CA ALA A 9 -16.30 -7.64 20.82
C ALA A 9 -15.90 -9.13 20.88
N ALA A 10 -16.84 -10.06 20.67
CA ALA A 10 -16.62 -11.49 20.96
C ALA A 10 -16.78 -12.45 19.77
N THR A 11 -17.04 -11.97 18.55
CA THR A 11 -17.34 -12.86 17.40
C THR A 11 -16.32 -12.86 16.26
N ILE A 12 -15.18 -12.16 16.38
CA ILE A 12 -14.12 -12.15 15.34
C ILE A 12 -12.87 -12.89 15.85
N SER A 13 -13.03 -14.11 16.37
CA SER A 13 -11.88 -14.91 16.82
C SER A 13 -12.00 -16.40 16.49
N LEU A 14 -12.85 -16.78 15.53
CA LEU A 14 -13.10 -18.19 15.20
C LEU A 14 -13.19 -18.51 13.70
N CYS A 15 -12.44 -17.80 12.84
CA CYS A 15 -12.42 -18.06 11.39
C CYS A 15 -11.02 -18.26 10.78
N ILE A 16 -9.97 -18.53 11.58
CA ILE A 16 -8.59 -18.65 11.05
C ILE A 16 -8.07 -20.11 11.04
N CYS A 17 -8.78 -21.09 11.59
CA CYS A 17 -8.22 -22.45 11.76
C CYS A 17 -8.97 -23.57 11.01
N ALA A 18 -9.40 -23.36 9.76
CA ALA A 18 -10.14 -24.41 9.02
C ALA A 18 -9.78 -24.60 7.53
N CYS A 19 -8.62 -24.11 7.05
CA CYS A 19 -8.21 -24.29 5.64
C CYS A 19 -6.94 -25.14 5.42
N CYS A 20 -6.48 -25.92 6.41
CA CYS A 20 -5.27 -26.75 6.29
C CYS A 20 -5.56 -28.26 6.29
N ALA A 21 -6.64 -28.71 5.64
CA ALA A 21 -6.98 -30.14 5.55
C ALA A 21 -7.16 -30.60 4.10
N SER A 22 -6.10 -30.51 3.28
CA SER A 22 -5.95 -31.37 2.12
C SER A 22 -4.50 -31.36 1.61
N THR A 23 -3.61 -32.01 2.34
CA THR A 23 -2.28 -32.38 1.85
C THR A 23 -2.12 -33.90 2.03
N PRO A 24 -1.68 -34.63 1.00
CA PRO A 24 -1.49 -36.08 1.09
C PRO A 24 -0.40 -36.44 2.12
N PRO A 25 -0.44 -37.64 2.72
CA PRO A 25 0.46 -37.99 3.80
C PRO A 25 1.93 -38.05 3.32
N PRO A 26 2.89 -37.60 4.14
CA PRO A 26 4.30 -37.59 3.76
C PRO A 26 4.90 -39.01 3.80
N VAL A 27 5.74 -39.29 2.82
CA VAL A 27 6.63 -40.46 2.76
C VAL A 27 7.69 -40.30 3.86
N PRO A 28 8.04 -41.34 4.63
CA PRO A 28 9.05 -41.24 5.67
C PRO A 28 10.45 -41.19 5.05
N GLY A 29 11.05 -40.01 5.05
CA GLY A 29 12.43 -39.77 4.64
C GLY A 29 12.71 -38.28 4.61
N ASP A 30 13.77 -37.88 5.34
CA ASP A 30 14.31 -36.53 5.51
C ASP A 30 13.61 -35.64 6.56
N GLU A 31 14.11 -35.76 7.79
CA GLU A 31 14.12 -34.66 8.75
C GLU A 31 15.00 -33.53 8.19
N GLU A 32 14.43 -32.63 7.39
CA GLU A 32 15.05 -31.33 7.14
C GLU A 32 14.47 -30.34 8.16
N SER A 33 15.33 -29.99 9.12
CA SER A 33 15.17 -28.94 10.13
C SER A 33 14.32 -27.78 9.63
N GLY A 34 13.15 -27.61 10.24
CA GLY A 34 12.30 -26.43 10.07
C GLY A 34 12.93 -25.18 10.68
N GLU A 35 14.00 -24.69 10.08
CA GLU A 35 14.33 -23.27 10.19
C GLU A 35 13.36 -22.52 9.26
N VAL A 36 12.25 -22.07 9.84
CA VAL A 36 11.48 -20.98 9.26
C VAL A 36 12.38 -19.75 9.32
N HIS A 37 13.19 -19.56 8.29
CA HIS A 37 13.82 -18.28 7.99
C HIS A 37 12.70 -17.29 7.67
N ILE A 38 12.14 -16.66 8.72
CA ILE A 38 11.35 -15.44 8.53
C ILE A 38 12.36 -14.41 8.02
N SER A 39 12.32 -14.19 6.70
CA SER A 39 13.15 -13.22 5.98
C SER A 39 12.89 -11.81 6.54
N ALA A 40 13.61 -11.44 7.60
CA ALA A 40 13.59 -10.08 8.15
C ALA A 40 14.13 -9.04 7.14
N VAL A 41 14.73 -9.49 6.04
CA VAL A 41 15.24 -8.66 4.93
C VAL A 41 14.09 -8.04 4.13
N ASP A 42 12.97 -8.76 3.96
CA ASP A 42 11.80 -8.24 3.24
C ASP A 42 11.07 -7.12 4.01
N SER A 43 11.11 -7.16 5.35
CA SER A 43 10.46 -6.15 6.19
C SER A 43 11.15 -4.78 6.15
N ALA A 44 12.48 -4.74 6.01
CA ALA A 44 13.24 -3.50 5.97
C ALA A 44 13.14 -2.80 4.61
N ALA A 45 13.12 -3.59 3.52
CA ALA A 45 12.91 -3.07 2.18
C ALA A 45 11.49 -2.47 2.04
N ALA A 46 10.46 -3.21 2.49
CA ALA A 46 9.08 -2.70 2.49
C ALA A 46 8.95 -1.39 3.29
N ALA A 47 9.52 -1.32 4.50
CA ALA A 47 9.50 -0.10 5.31
C ALA A 47 10.20 1.10 4.64
N SER A 48 11.23 0.84 3.83
CA SER A 48 11.92 1.90 3.08
C SER A 48 11.04 2.45 1.95
N TYR A 49 10.29 1.58 1.27
CA TYR A 49 9.32 2.00 0.24
C TYR A 49 8.12 2.72 0.84
N ASP A 50 7.64 2.31 2.02
CA ASP A 50 6.56 3.00 2.72
C ASP A 50 6.94 4.46 3.03
N PHE A 51 8.13 4.67 3.61
CA PHE A 51 8.62 6.01 3.89
C PHE A 51 8.74 6.85 2.62
N LEU A 52 9.33 6.29 1.56
CA LEU A 52 9.51 6.98 0.28
C LEU A 52 8.17 7.35 -0.36
N PHE A 53 7.23 6.42 -0.39
CA PHE A 53 5.89 6.65 -0.92
C PHE A 53 5.19 7.78 -0.18
N ILE A 54 5.12 7.73 1.15
CA ILE A 54 4.45 8.75 1.97
C ILE A 54 5.07 10.13 1.76
N GLN A 55 6.41 10.21 1.73
CA GLN A 55 7.12 11.47 1.52
C GLN A 55 6.80 12.08 0.15
N MET A 56 6.97 11.30 -0.93
CA MET A 56 6.69 11.78 -2.28
C MET A 56 5.22 12.15 -2.48
N HIS A 57 4.32 11.34 -1.94
CA HIS A 57 2.88 11.58 -2.01
C HIS A 57 2.50 12.92 -1.36
N ALA A 58 2.99 13.17 -0.15
CA ALA A 58 2.74 14.41 0.56
C ALA A 58 3.29 15.63 -0.20
N ASP A 59 4.50 15.53 -0.74
CA ASP A 59 5.15 16.62 -1.49
C ASP A 59 4.38 16.95 -2.77
N ILE A 60 3.97 15.94 -3.54
CA ILE A 60 3.19 16.11 -4.77
C ILE A 60 1.81 16.72 -4.45
N LEU A 61 1.11 16.23 -3.42
CA LEU A 61 -0.20 16.78 -3.04
C LEU A 61 -0.10 18.24 -2.58
N ALA A 62 0.94 18.60 -1.83
CA ALA A 62 1.18 19.97 -1.41
C ALA A 62 1.38 20.90 -2.63
N GLU A 63 2.17 20.48 -3.60
CA GLU A 63 2.45 21.24 -4.81
C GLU A 63 1.22 21.35 -5.72
N LEU A 64 0.46 20.26 -5.91
CA LEU A 64 -0.82 20.27 -6.63
C LEU A 64 -1.83 21.22 -5.96
N GLY A 65 -1.85 21.26 -4.62
CA GLY A 65 -2.67 22.20 -3.85
C GLY A 65 -2.27 23.66 -4.07
N ARG A 66 -0.95 23.92 -4.12
CA ARG A 66 -0.40 25.27 -4.38
C ARG A 66 -0.78 25.77 -5.77
N ARG A 67 -0.69 24.91 -6.82
CA ARG A 67 -0.99 25.29 -8.21
C ARG A 67 -2.49 25.38 -8.52
N ALA A 68 -3.33 24.58 -7.85
CA ALA A 68 -4.78 24.63 -8.03
C ALA A 68 -5.41 25.97 -7.63
N GLY A 69 -4.74 26.75 -6.75
CA GLY A 69 -5.19 28.09 -6.35
C GLY A 69 -4.86 29.19 -7.37
N THR A 70 -3.91 28.96 -8.28
CA THR A 70 -3.40 29.98 -9.21
C THR A 70 -3.86 29.78 -10.65
N GLU A 71 -4.15 28.55 -11.06
CA GLU A 71 -4.47 28.23 -12.46
C GLU A 71 -5.79 27.47 -12.58
N ARG A 72 -6.57 27.90 -13.57
CA ARG A 72 -7.88 27.32 -13.89
C ARG A 72 -7.66 25.94 -14.54
N THR A 73 -7.51 24.93 -13.69
CA THR A 73 -7.53 23.48 -13.98
C THR A 73 -6.93 23.12 -15.34
N GLU A 74 -5.62 23.25 -15.47
CA GLU A 74 -4.91 22.74 -16.63
C GLU A 74 -5.10 21.22 -16.73
N THR A 75 -5.37 20.70 -17.92
CA THR A 75 -5.54 19.27 -18.18
C THR A 75 -4.39 18.45 -17.61
N SER A 76 -3.17 18.97 -17.65
CA SER A 76 -1.97 18.33 -17.10
C SER A 76 -2.03 18.14 -15.58
N LEU A 77 -2.64 19.06 -14.82
CA LEU A 77 -2.83 18.88 -13.37
C LEU A 77 -3.88 17.80 -13.05
N ILE A 78 -4.87 17.60 -13.94
CA ILE A 78 -5.84 16.51 -13.81
C ILE A 78 -5.16 15.16 -14.09
N GLU A 79 -4.34 15.09 -15.13
CA GLU A 79 -3.57 13.88 -15.46
C GLU A 79 -2.66 13.47 -14.31
N ILE A 80 -1.90 14.41 -13.74
CA ILE A 80 -1.04 14.14 -12.58
C ILE A 80 -1.87 13.63 -11.39
N ARG A 81 -3.03 14.23 -11.09
CA ARG A 81 -3.93 13.73 -10.04
C ARG A 81 -4.37 12.29 -10.29
N SER A 82 -4.70 11.95 -11.53
CA SER A 82 -5.09 10.58 -11.88
C SER A 82 -3.95 9.57 -11.69
N ILE A 83 -2.70 9.98 -11.94
CA ILE A 83 -1.52 9.13 -11.70
C ILE A 83 -1.31 8.93 -10.20
N VAL A 84 -1.42 10.00 -9.40
CA VAL A 84 -1.34 9.91 -7.93
C VAL A 84 -2.42 8.97 -7.37
N GLU A 85 -3.65 9.07 -7.83
CA GLU A 85 -4.74 8.17 -7.42
C GLU A 85 -4.50 6.70 -7.83
N ALA A 86 -3.84 6.48 -8.97
CA ALA A 86 -3.42 5.13 -9.37
C ALA A 86 -2.32 4.60 -8.44
N ALA A 87 -1.32 5.44 -8.12
CA ALA A 87 -0.24 5.11 -7.20
C ALA A 87 -0.78 4.73 -5.81
N GLU A 88 -1.75 5.47 -5.28
CA GLU A 88 -2.42 5.16 -4.00
C GLU A 88 -3.08 3.77 -4.03
N ARG A 89 -3.84 3.46 -5.08
CA ARG A 89 -4.48 2.13 -5.21
C ARG A 89 -3.44 1.02 -5.29
N THR A 90 -2.41 1.19 -6.11
CA THR A 90 -1.31 0.24 -6.25
C THR A 90 -0.54 0.05 -4.94
N TYR A 91 -0.35 1.12 -4.16
CA TYR A 91 0.25 1.04 -2.82
C TYR A 91 -0.62 0.21 -1.86
N LEU A 92 -1.93 0.46 -1.83
CA LEU A 92 -2.88 -0.30 -1.00
C LEU A 92 -2.97 -1.78 -1.38
N GLU A 93 -2.66 -2.13 -2.62
CA GLU A 93 -2.55 -3.51 -3.10
C GLU A 93 -1.21 -4.19 -2.73
N GLY A 94 -0.29 -3.47 -2.09
CA GLY A 94 1.02 -3.98 -1.67
C GLY A 94 2.10 -3.93 -2.76
N ALA A 95 1.81 -3.32 -3.92
CA ALA A 95 2.76 -3.18 -5.02
C ALA A 95 3.60 -1.91 -4.86
N TYR A 96 4.35 -1.82 -3.76
CA TYR A 96 5.02 -0.58 -3.31
C TYR A 96 6.01 0.00 -4.32
N ILE A 97 6.77 -0.84 -5.02
CA ILE A 97 7.74 -0.40 -6.03
C ILE A 97 7.01 0.34 -7.16
N VAL A 98 5.96 -0.28 -7.70
CA VAL A 98 5.17 0.28 -8.81
C VAL A 98 4.46 1.55 -8.36
N ALA A 99 3.96 1.59 -7.12
CA ALA A 99 3.36 2.79 -6.56
C ALA A 99 4.35 3.96 -6.49
N VAL A 100 5.59 3.72 -6.08
CA VAL A 100 6.66 4.72 -6.08
C VAL A 100 7.07 5.15 -7.49
N GLU A 101 7.12 4.22 -8.45
CA GLU A 101 7.38 4.53 -9.86
C GLU A 101 6.30 5.49 -10.43
N LEU A 102 5.03 5.22 -10.13
CA LEU A 102 3.92 6.10 -10.53
C LEU A 102 4.03 7.50 -9.89
N LEU A 103 4.41 7.60 -8.60
CA LEU A 103 4.66 8.90 -7.97
C LEU A 103 5.87 9.61 -8.57
N THR A 104 6.88 8.87 -9.02
CA THR A 104 8.05 9.45 -9.70
C THR A 104 7.62 10.06 -11.04
N GLU A 105 6.82 9.35 -11.82
CA GLU A 105 6.25 9.88 -13.07
C GLU A 105 5.39 11.13 -12.83
N ALA A 106 4.55 11.11 -11.79
CA ALA A 106 3.74 12.27 -11.40
C ALA A 106 4.60 13.49 -11.03
N ASP A 107 5.68 13.31 -10.27
CA ASP A 107 6.61 14.39 -9.90
C ASP A 107 7.36 14.94 -11.13
N GLU A 108 7.81 14.07 -12.05
CA GLU A 108 8.43 14.50 -13.30
C GLU A 108 7.49 15.36 -14.14
N LEU A 109 6.23 14.93 -14.31
CA LEU A 109 5.22 15.71 -15.02
C LEU A 109 4.96 17.06 -14.33
N LEU A 110 4.88 17.08 -13.01
CA LEU A 110 4.63 18.30 -12.24
C LEU A 110 5.75 19.33 -12.37
N ARG A 111 7.00 18.87 -12.45
CA ARG A 111 8.18 19.74 -12.70
C ARG A 111 8.23 20.30 -14.12
N ASN A 112 7.60 19.62 -15.07
CA ASN A 112 7.57 20.03 -16.47
C ASN A 112 6.40 20.98 -16.81
N ILE A 113 5.44 21.17 -15.91
CA ILE A 113 4.42 22.21 -16.05
C ILE A 113 5.07 23.58 -15.79
N PRO A 114 5.03 24.51 -16.77
CA PRO A 114 5.73 25.79 -16.73
C PRO A 114 5.31 26.73 -15.58
#